data_AF-A0A0K2Y3C1-F1
#
_entry.id   AF-A0A0K2Y3C1-F1
#
_cell.length_a   1.000
_cell.length_b   1.000
_cell.length_c   1.000
_cell.angle_alpha   90.00
_cell.angle_beta   90.00
_cell.angle_gamma   90.00
#
_symmetry.space_group_name_H-M   'P 1'
#
loop_
_entity.id
_entity.type
_entity.pdbx_description
1 polymer ?
#
loop_
_entity_poly.entity_id
_entity_poly.type
_entity_poly.pdbx_seq_one_letter_code
_entity_poly.pdbx_strand_id
1 'polypeptide(L)'
;MKKINPYQMALSSLFFVLFVITALALLCATFSSSFAQFFSILNQGFYQPLVFVFCLCGAVVSLMSLIRSVWRKERALVAKIVALISCGFFSYLCLHPLTPSPLEGFLLSLFFFIAFVVLGLGRFLLKWQETPLAQALLFFAPSLNTCLFFLFALGLQSYLLDSSWLALGDFSLFCLGLVWLLYLLAKRPHCFGLYEYTNLWVLGVGILVFLLSAHTLFQAERCSQARLAFYVLGVLSWLMELMFRPKNA
;
A
#
# COMPACT_ATOMS: atom_id res chain seq x y z
N MET A 1 -11.37 24.94 -4.33
CA MET A 1 -10.54 24.03 -3.50
C MET A 1 -11.33 22.76 -3.22
N LYS A 2 -10.77 21.58 -3.53
CA LYS A 2 -11.42 20.28 -3.26
C LYS A 2 -11.48 20.10 -1.73
N LYS A 3 -12.64 19.76 -1.18
CA LYS A 3 -12.81 19.59 0.28
C LYS A 3 -11.85 18.50 0.77
N ILE A 4 -11.00 18.83 1.74
CA ILE A 4 -10.02 17.90 2.29
C ILE A 4 -10.78 16.80 3.05
N ASN A 5 -10.57 15.56 2.64
CA ASN A 5 -11.10 14.41 3.36
C ASN A 5 -10.20 14.10 4.57
N PRO A 6 -10.72 14.12 5.80
CA PRO A 6 -9.90 13.97 7.00
C PRO A 6 -9.18 12.62 7.06
N TYR A 7 -9.79 11.54 6.55
CA TYR A 7 -9.16 10.23 6.52
C TYR A 7 -7.96 10.18 5.55
N GLN A 8 -8.03 10.85 4.39
CA GLN A 8 -6.92 10.89 3.43
C GLN A 8 -5.72 11.65 3.99
N MET A 9 -5.99 12.72 4.74
CA MET A 9 -4.96 13.48 5.45
C MET A 9 -4.31 12.61 6.54
N ALA A 10 -5.10 11.92 7.36
CA ALA A 10 -4.60 11.06 8.43
C ALA A 10 -3.72 9.92 7.88
N LEU A 11 -4.18 9.24 6.81
CA LEU A 11 -3.43 8.15 6.19
C LEU A 11 -2.16 8.62 5.48
N SER A 12 -2.19 9.77 4.80
CA SER A 12 -0.98 10.34 4.18
C SER A 12 0.04 10.78 5.24
N SER A 13 -0.43 11.29 6.37
CA SER A 13 0.44 11.66 7.49
C SER A 13 1.05 10.41 8.14
N LEU A 14 0.25 9.35 8.32
CA LEU A 14 0.72 8.07 8.84
C LEU A 14 1.74 7.43 7.89
N PHE A 15 1.49 7.46 6.58
CA PHE A 15 2.44 7.03 5.56
C PHE A 15 3.76 7.79 5.66
N PHE A 16 3.71 9.12 5.77
CA PHE A 16 4.90 9.94 5.93
C PHE A 16 5.69 9.60 7.21
N VAL A 17 5.00 9.41 8.35
CA VAL A 17 5.66 9.03 9.61
C VAL A 17 6.34 7.68 9.49
N LEU A 18 5.66 6.67 8.94
CA LEU A 18 6.25 5.35 8.72
C LEU A 18 7.42 5.40 7.75
N PHE A 19 7.31 6.20 6.70
CA PHE A 19 8.41 6.46 5.78
C PHE A 19 9.62 7.02 6.52
N VAL A 20 9.46 8.08 7.32
CA VAL A 20 10.56 8.71 8.07
C VAL A 20 11.23 7.70 9.00
N ILE A 21 10.44 6.92 9.75
CA ILE A 21 10.96 5.87 10.64
C ILE A 21 11.75 4.83 9.83
N THR A 22 11.19 4.33 8.72
CA THR A 22 11.84 3.34 7.86
C THR A 22 13.14 3.88 7.26
N ALA A 23 13.08 5.09 6.70
CA ALA A 23 14.20 5.70 6.00
C ALA A 23 15.36 6.01 6.95
N LEU A 24 15.07 6.59 8.12
CA LEU A 24 16.09 6.84 9.14
C LEU A 24 16.71 5.53 9.62
N ALA A 25 15.89 4.49 9.86
CA ALA A 25 16.40 3.23 10.34
C ALA A 25 17.30 2.53 9.29
N LEU A 26 16.95 2.60 8.00
CA LEU A 26 17.77 2.09 6.89
C LEU A 26 19.08 2.88 6.72
N LEU A 27 19.02 4.21 6.75
CA LEU A 27 20.21 5.05 6.64
C LEU A 27 21.14 4.84 7.84
N CYS A 28 20.63 4.78 9.07
CA CYS A 28 21.45 4.49 10.25
C CYS A 28 22.09 3.10 10.17
N ALA A 29 21.32 2.08 9.74
CA ALA A 29 21.84 0.74 9.55
C ALA A 29 22.95 0.69 8.50
N THR A 30 22.86 1.54 7.47
CA THR A 30 23.88 1.63 6.40
C THR A 30 25.23 2.04 6.95
N PHE A 31 25.26 3.00 7.88
CA PHE A 31 26.50 3.58 8.40
C PHE A 31 27.08 2.85 9.61
N SER A 32 26.31 2.01 10.31
CA SER A 32 26.85 1.24 11.45
C SER A 32 26.15 -0.09 11.68
N SER A 33 26.97 -1.12 11.93
CA SER A 33 26.54 -2.51 12.15
C SER A 33 25.66 -2.68 13.39
N SER A 34 25.86 -1.88 14.44
CA SER A 34 25.00 -1.86 15.62
C SER A 34 23.57 -1.42 15.27
N PHE A 35 23.42 -0.48 14.32
CA PHE A 35 22.11 -0.04 13.86
C PHE A 35 21.45 -1.04 12.90
N ALA A 36 22.20 -1.89 12.21
CA ALA A 36 21.63 -3.00 11.45
C ALA A 36 20.91 -4.00 12.38
N GLN A 37 21.48 -4.29 13.56
CA GLN A 37 20.81 -5.08 14.59
C GLN A 37 19.56 -4.37 15.12
N PHE A 38 19.64 -3.06 15.35
CA PHE A 38 18.48 -2.27 15.76
C PHE A 38 17.35 -2.28 14.72
N PHE A 39 17.68 -2.19 13.43
CA PHE A 39 16.70 -2.27 12.35
C PHE A 39 15.97 -3.62 12.34
N SER A 40 16.70 -4.71 12.60
CA SER A 40 16.07 -6.02 12.78
C SER A 40 15.10 -6.05 13.97
N ILE A 41 15.47 -5.45 15.10
CA ILE A 41 14.61 -5.35 16.28
C ILE A 41 13.38 -4.51 15.96
N LEU A 42 13.54 -3.41 15.22
CA LEU A 42 12.44 -2.57 14.76
C LEU A 42 11.48 -3.36 13.86
N ASN A 43 11.99 -4.18 12.95
CA ASN A 43 11.17 -4.99 12.06
C ASN A 43 10.28 -5.99 12.81
N GLN A 44 10.81 -6.67 13.82
CA GLN A 44 10.02 -7.65 14.61
C GLN A 44 9.22 -7.00 15.74
N GLY A 45 9.83 -6.08 16.48
CA GLY A 45 9.26 -5.50 17.70
C GLY A 45 8.31 -4.33 17.46
N PHE A 46 8.41 -3.63 16.32
CA PHE A 46 7.56 -2.48 16.02
C PHE A 46 6.59 -2.77 14.86
N TYR A 47 7.08 -3.19 13.69
CA TYR A 47 6.22 -3.34 12.51
C TYR A 47 5.21 -4.48 12.63
N GLN A 48 5.57 -5.61 13.25
CA GLN A 48 4.63 -6.72 13.42
C GLN A 48 3.44 -6.36 14.34
N PRO A 49 3.64 -5.77 15.56
CA PRO A 49 2.53 -5.23 16.33
C PRO A 49 1.74 -4.14 15.60
N LEU A 50 2.43 -3.28 14.84
CA LEU A 50 1.79 -2.23 14.06
C LEU A 50 0.83 -2.79 12.99
N VAL A 51 1.25 -3.84 12.27
CA VAL A 51 0.41 -4.57 11.31
C VAL A 51 -0.85 -5.09 12.00
N PHE A 52 -0.71 -5.71 13.17
CA PHE A 52 -1.84 -6.20 13.95
C PHE A 52 -2.80 -5.07 14.35
N VAL A 53 -2.26 -3.95 14.82
CA VAL A 53 -3.05 -2.75 15.18
C VAL A 53 -3.81 -2.23 13.95
N PHE A 54 -3.17 -2.12 12.79
CA PHE A 54 -3.83 -1.66 11.57
C PHE A 54 -4.94 -2.60 11.11
N CYS A 55 -4.72 -3.92 11.16
CA CYS A 55 -5.75 -4.91 10.85
C CYS A 55 -6.95 -4.78 11.82
N LEU A 56 -6.68 -4.65 13.12
CA LEU A 56 -7.71 -4.46 14.13
C LEU A 56 -8.50 -3.16 13.89
N CYS A 57 -7.81 -2.05 13.62
CA CYS A 57 -8.44 -0.78 13.28
C CYS A 57 -9.31 -0.91 12.03
N GLY A 58 -8.83 -1.56 10.97
CA GLY A 58 -9.61 -1.82 9.75
C GLY A 58 -10.88 -2.62 10.04
N ALA A 59 -10.78 -3.67 10.86
CA ALA A 59 -11.91 -4.51 11.25
C ALA A 59 -12.94 -3.73 12.07
N VAL A 60 -12.50 -2.95 13.07
CA VAL A 60 -13.38 -2.12 13.90
C VAL A 60 -14.08 -1.06 13.05
N VAL A 61 -13.36 -0.34 12.19
CA VAL A 61 -13.96 0.72 11.38
C VAL A 61 -14.93 0.16 10.35
N SER A 62 -14.60 -0.96 9.69
CA SER A 62 -15.49 -1.63 8.74
C SER A 62 -16.78 -2.11 9.40
N LEU A 63 -16.69 -2.74 10.58
CA LEU A 63 -17.85 -3.17 11.36
C LEU A 63 -18.72 -1.98 11.77
N MET A 64 -18.12 -0.93 12.34
CA MET A 64 -18.85 0.28 12.74
C MET A 64 -19.53 0.98 11.56
N SER A 65 -18.87 1.00 10.39
CA SER A 65 -19.45 1.57 9.17
C SER A 65 -20.70 0.79 8.71
N LEU A 66 -20.66 -0.54 8.83
CA LEU A 66 -21.76 -1.44 8.47
C LEU A 66 -22.95 -1.26 9.41
N ILE A 67 -22.70 -1.29 10.74
CA ILE A 67 -23.73 -1.08 11.77
C ILE A 67 -24.44 0.26 11.53
N ARG A 68 -23.66 1.32 11.31
CA ARG A 68 -24.20 2.66 11.00
C ARG A 68 -25.02 2.67 9.71
N SER A 69 -24.60 1.92 8.69
CA SER A 69 -25.29 1.81 7.42
C SER A 69 -26.66 1.14 7.54
N VAL A 70 -26.71 0.04 8.30
CA VAL A 70 -27.93 -0.73 8.54
C VAL A 70 -28.92 0.13 9.33
N TRP A 71 -28.45 0.79 10.39
CA TRP A 71 -29.30 1.68 11.19
C TRP A 71 -29.88 2.82 10.35
N ARG A 72 -29.07 3.47 9.51
CA ARG A 72 -29.50 4.61 8.69
C ARG A 72 -30.20 4.21 7.38
N LYS A 73 -30.47 2.91 7.15
CA LYS A 73 -31.03 2.37 5.90
C LYS A 73 -30.35 2.95 4.65
N GLU A 74 -29.02 3.02 4.67
CA GLU A 74 -28.26 3.58 3.55
C GLU A 74 -28.24 2.61 2.37
N ARG A 75 -28.31 3.13 1.13
CA ARG A 75 -28.32 2.30 -0.09
C ARG A 75 -26.98 1.63 -0.40
N ALA A 76 -25.86 2.16 0.11
CA ALA A 76 -24.51 1.66 -0.16
C ALA A 76 -24.08 0.48 0.75
N LEU A 77 -25.01 -0.42 1.09
CA LEU A 77 -24.72 -1.58 1.96
C LEU A 77 -23.72 -2.55 1.32
N VAL A 78 -23.84 -2.79 0.01
CA VAL A 78 -22.97 -3.72 -0.72
C VAL A 78 -21.50 -3.32 -0.58
N ALA A 79 -21.17 -2.04 -0.77
CA ALA A 79 -19.79 -1.56 -0.66
C ALA A 79 -19.19 -1.78 0.73
N LYS A 80 -20.01 -1.65 1.79
CA LYS A 80 -19.57 -1.84 3.18
C LYS A 80 -19.47 -3.30 3.57
N ILE A 81 -20.33 -4.16 3.03
CA ILE A 81 -20.21 -5.63 3.16
C ILE A 81 -18.92 -6.09 2.47
N VAL A 82 -18.67 -5.61 1.24
CA VAL A 82 -17.41 -5.92 0.53
C VAL A 82 -16.21 -5.43 1.33
N ALA A 83 -16.25 -4.19 1.87
CA ALA A 83 -15.16 -3.69 2.71
C ALA A 83 -14.90 -4.59 3.93
N LEU A 84 -15.94 -5.07 4.62
CA LEU A 84 -15.79 -5.98 5.77
C LEU A 84 -15.20 -7.33 5.37
N ILE A 85 -15.74 -7.95 4.31
CA ILE A 85 -15.24 -9.24 3.79
C ILE A 85 -13.79 -9.10 3.35
N SER A 86 -13.48 -8.06 2.58
CA SER A 86 -12.11 -7.76 2.16
C SER A 86 -11.20 -7.52 3.36
N CYS A 87 -11.64 -6.80 4.39
CA CYS A 87 -10.84 -6.58 5.59
C CYS A 87 -10.48 -7.91 6.29
N GLY A 88 -11.44 -8.83 6.42
CA GLY A 88 -11.19 -10.17 6.96
C GLY A 88 -10.20 -10.96 6.10
N PHE A 89 -10.41 -10.97 4.78
CA PHE A 89 -9.54 -11.64 3.82
C PHE A 89 -8.10 -11.09 3.84
N PHE A 90 -7.92 -9.77 3.82
CA PHE A 90 -6.59 -9.15 3.88
C PHE A 90 -5.92 -9.36 5.24
N SER A 91 -6.68 -9.32 6.33
CA SER A 91 -6.14 -9.62 7.66
C SER A 91 -5.62 -11.06 7.72
N TYR A 92 -6.35 -12.01 7.13
CA TYR A 92 -5.89 -13.39 7.00
C TYR A 92 -4.62 -13.48 6.16
N LEU A 93 -4.59 -12.89 4.95
CA LEU A 93 -3.43 -12.91 4.07
C LEU A 93 -2.18 -12.25 4.68
N CYS A 94 -2.36 -11.20 5.49
CA CYS A 94 -1.24 -10.47 6.07
C CYS A 94 -0.73 -11.12 7.37
N LEU A 95 -1.61 -11.76 8.15
CA LEU A 95 -1.23 -12.38 9.43
C LEU A 95 -0.81 -13.86 9.25
N HIS A 96 -1.16 -14.49 8.14
CA HIS A 96 -0.85 -15.89 7.85
C HIS A 96 -0.11 -16.02 6.51
N PRO A 97 1.07 -16.70 6.45
CA PRO A 97 1.95 -17.14 7.55
C PRO A 97 2.90 -16.03 8.04
N LEU A 98 3.33 -16.12 9.30
CA LEU A 98 4.24 -15.17 9.96
C LEU A 98 5.60 -15.00 9.23
N THR A 99 5.98 -16.02 8.46
CA THR A 99 7.18 -16.06 7.61
C THR A 99 6.82 -16.65 6.25
N PRO A 100 6.38 -15.83 5.27
CA PRO A 100 6.05 -16.33 3.95
C PRO A 100 7.29 -16.87 3.25
N SER A 101 7.11 -17.98 2.54
CA SER A 101 8.12 -18.46 1.60
C SER A 101 8.36 -17.42 0.49
N PRO A 102 9.52 -17.42 -0.20
CA PRO A 102 9.80 -16.48 -1.28
C PRO A 102 8.72 -16.47 -2.37
N LEU A 103 8.14 -17.64 -2.68
CA LEU A 103 7.04 -17.77 -3.63
C LEU A 103 5.77 -17.07 -3.12
N GLU A 104 5.38 -17.29 -1.87
CA GLU A 104 4.20 -16.64 -1.27
C GLU A 104 4.35 -15.13 -1.21
N GLY A 105 5.56 -14.63 -0.88
CA GLY A 105 5.87 -13.20 -0.90
C GLY A 105 5.72 -12.57 -2.29
N PHE A 106 6.21 -13.27 -3.32
CA PHE A 106 6.04 -12.84 -4.71
C PHE A 106 4.56 -12.87 -5.13
N LEU A 107 3.84 -13.96 -4.84
CA LEU A 107 2.41 -14.08 -5.18
C LEU A 107 1.56 -13.02 -4.50
N LEU A 108 1.84 -12.70 -3.23
CA LEU A 108 1.19 -11.64 -2.49
C LEU A 108 1.43 -10.28 -3.16
N SER A 109 2.66 -10.04 -3.60
CA SER A 109 3.06 -8.79 -4.25
C SER A 109 2.47 -8.66 -5.65
N LEU A 110 2.40 -9.74 -6.41
CA LEU A 110 1.69 -9.83 -7.68
C LEU A 110 0.20 -9.55 -7.50
N PHE A 111 -0.43 -10.14 -6.48
CA PHE A 111 -1.83 -9.89 -6.17
C PHE A 111 -2.08 -8.42 -5.85
N PHE A 112 -1.27 -7.80 -4.98
CA PHE A 112 -1.40 -6.38 -4.66
C PHE A 112 -1.12 -5.48 -5.87
N PHE A 113 -0.15 -5.84 -6.71
CA PHE A 113 0.15 -5.11 -7.93
C PHE A 113 -1.07 -5.11 -8.88
N ILE A 114 -1.66 -6.27 -9.15
CA ILE A 114 -2.82 -6.38 -10.04
C ILE A 114 -4.04 -5.66 -9.41
N ALA A 115 -4.35 -5.95 -8.15
CA ALA A 115 -5.54 -5.46 -7.49
C ALA A 115 -5.52 -3.93 -7.28
N PHE A 116 -4.35 -3.36 -6.99
CA PHE A 116 -4.27 -1.95 -6.59
C PHE A 116 -3.53 -1.06 -7.57
N VAL A 117 -2.39 -1.50 -8.12
CA VAL A 117 -1.60 -0.68 -9.06
C VAL A 117 -2.23 -0.71 -10.44
N VAL A 118 -2.48 -1.91 -11.00
CA VAL A 118 -3.05 -2.05 -12.35
C VAL A 118 -4.46 -1.48 -12.40
N LEU A 119 -5.32 -1.86 -11.47
CA LEU A 119 -6.69 -1.37 -11.42
C LEU A 119 -6.75 0.14 -11.12
N GLY A 120 -5.95 0.62 -10.17
CA GLY A 120 -5.94 2.02 -9.74
C GLY A 120 -5.39 2.98 -10.78
N LEU A 121 -4.23 2.68 -11.38
CA LEU A 121 -3.65 3.50 -12.45
C LEU A 121 -4.41 3.32 -13.77
N GLY A 122 -4.86 2.10 -14.05
CA GLY A 122 -5.65 1.76 -15.23
C GLY A 122 -6.95 2.55 -15.33
N ARG A 123 -7.59 2.89 -14.20
CA ARG A 123 -8.74 3.81 -14.15
C ARG A 123 -8.51 5.13 -14.89
N PHE A 124 -7.30 5.67 -14.82
CA PHE A 124 -6.99 6.99 -15.40
C PHE A 124 -6.51 6.92 -16.85
N LEU A 125 -6.04 5.77 -17.32
CA LEU A 125 -5.36 5.66 -18.61
C LEU A 125 -6.11 4.82 -19.64
N LEU A 126 -6.83 3.79 -19.18
CA LEU A 126 -7.59 2.90 -20.04
C LEU A 126 -8.93 3.53 -20.42
N LYS A 127 -9.35 3.32 -21.67
CA LYS A 127 -10.72 3.58 -22.09
C LYS A 127 -11.56 2.41 -21.63
N TRP A 128 -12.33 2.61 -20.57
CA TRP A 128 -13.25 1.60 -20.05
C TRP A 128 -14.50 1.55 -20.92
N GLN A 129 -14.89 0.34 -21.31
CA GLN A 129 -16.18 0.13 -21.97
C GLN A 129 -17.32 0.34 -20.98
N GLU A 130 -18.50 0.73 -21.45
CA GLU A 130 -19.70 0.88 -20.63
C GLU A 130 -20.36 -0.48 -20.33
N THR A 131 -19.56 -1.43 -19.84
CA THR A 131 -20.07 -2.73 -19.37
C THR A 131 -20.31 -2.68 -17.85
N PRO A 132 -21.29 -3.44 -17.34
CA PRO A 132 -21.54 -3.49 -15.89
C PRO A 132 -20.31 -3.97 -15.10
N LEU A 133 -19.50 -4.84 -15.71
CA LEU A 133 -18.23 -5.31 -15.13
C LEU A 133 -17.20 -4.19 -15.03
N ALA A 134 -17.04 -3.36 -16.08
CA ALA A 134 -16.16 -2.20 -16.05
C ALA A 134 -16.60 -1.18 -14.99
N GLN A 135 -17.91 -0.93 -14.86
CA GLN A 135 -18.44 -0.06 -13.81
C GLN A 135 -18.14 -0.59 -12.41
N ALA A 136 -18.33 -1.89 -12.18
CA ALA A 136 -17.99 -2.54 -10.92
C ALA A 136 -16.48 -2.45 -10.61
N LEU A 137 -15.62 -2.71 -11.60
CA LEU A 137 -14.16 -2.61 -11.44
C LEU A 137 -13.72 -1.18 -11.12
N LEU A 138 -14.26 -0.18 -11.83
CA LEU A 138 -14.02 1.23 -11.55
C LEU A 138 -14.55 1.66 -10.18
N PHE A 139 -15.66 1.06 -9.73
CA PHE A 139 -16.18 1.27 -8.39
C PHE A 139 -15.20 0.75 -7.32
N PHE A 140 -14.54 -0.39 -7.53
CA PHE A 140 -13.55 -0.89 -6.58
C PHE A 140 -12.13 -0.35 -6.81
N ALA A 141 -11.88 0.40 -7.89
CA ALA A 141 -10.57 0.93 -8.18
C ALA A 141 -10.09 1.90 -7.08
N PRO A 142 -8.85 1.71 -6.57
CA PRO A 142 -8.29 2.55 -5.52
C PRO A 142 -7.91 3.95 -6.04
N SER A 143 -7.73 4.89 -5.11
CA SER A 143 -7.17 6.21 -5.42
C SER A 143 -5.67 6.18 -5.73
N LEU A 144 -5.16 7.29 -6.27
CA LEU A 144 -3.73 7.46 -6.53
C LEU A 144 -2.88 7.40 -5.26
N ASN A 145 -3.33 7.95 -4.13
CA ASN A 145 -2.59 7.85 -2.86
C ASN A 145 -2.44 6.39 -2.42
N THR A 146 -3.52 5.62 -2.52
CA THR A 146 -3.49 4.20 -2.23
C THR A 146 -2.51 3.47 -3.16
N CYS A 147 -2.52 3.78 -4.46
CA CYS A 147 -1.53 3.23 -5.41
C CYS A 147 -0.08 3.58 -5.02
N LEU A 148 0.17 4.81 -4.58
CA LEU A 148 1.49 5.26 -4.14
C LEU A 148 1.97 4.48 -2.91
N PHE A 149 1.09 4.17 -1.96
CA PHE A 149 1.45 3.34 -0.80
C PHE A 149 1.86 1.92 -1.23
N PHE A 150 1.12 1.31 -2.17
CA PHE A 150 1.47 0.00 -2.72
C PHE A 150 2.77 0.02 -3.53
N LEU A 151 3.01 1.06 -4.34
CA LEU A 151 4.27 1.22 -5.07
C LEU A 151 5.45 1.42 -4.13
N PHE A 152 5.27 2.17 -3.05
CA PHE A 152 6.29 2.32 -2.01
C PHE A 152 6.60 0.98 -1.34
N ALA A 153 5.57 0.21 -0.98
CA ALA A 153 5.74 -1.12 -0.40
C ALA A 153 6.48 -2.08 -1.37
N LEU A 154 6.15 -2.06 -2.65
CA LEU A 154 6.85 -2.82 -3.69
C LEU A 154 8.32 -2.39 -3.85
N GLY A 155 8.62 -1.11 -3.63
CA GLY A 155 9.99 -0.60 -3.63
C GLY A 155 10.82 -1.11 -2.44
N LEU A 156 10.18 -1.42 -1.30
CA LEU A 156 10.83 -1.90 -0.08
C LEU A 156 11.10 -3.42 -0.16
N GLN A 157 11.94 -3.85 -1.09
CA GLN A 157 12.34 -5.24 -1.29
C GLN A 157 13.86 -5.40 -1.22
N SER A 158 14.34 -6.62 -0.99
CA SER A 158 15.76 -6.95 -1.15
C SER A 158 16.11 -6.86 -2.64
N TYR A 159 16.98 -5.91 -3.00
CA TYR A 159 17.38 -5.71 -4.40
C TYR A 159 18.21 -6.90 -4.91
N LEU A 160 18.19 -7.06 -6.25
CA LEU A 160 18.81 -8.02 -7.22
C LEU A 160 20.13 -8.77 -6.90
N LEU A 161 20.64 -8.79 -5.67
CA LEU A 161 21.84 -9.51 -5.28
C LEU A 161 21.61 -11.02 -5.13
N ASP A 162 20.46 -11.44 -4.60
CA ASP A 162 20.04 -12.83 -4.69
C ASP A 162 19.49 -13.04 -6.10
N SER A 163 20.27 -13.68 -6.98
CA SER A 163 19.96 -13.93 -8.39
C SER A 163 18.79 -14.90 -8.61
N SER A 164 17.73 -14.80 -7.80
CA SER A 164 16.52 -15.58 -7.89
C SER A 164 15.54 -14.95 -8.89
N TRP A 165 14.92 -15.77 -9.72
CA TRP A 165 13.90 -15.35 -10.68
C TRP A 165 12.72 -14.63 -10.01
N LEU A 166 12.40 -14.99 -8.76
CA LEU A 166 11.32 -14.37 -7.99
C LEU A 166 11.67 -12.93 -7.59
N ALA A 167 12.89 -12.67 -7.11
CA ALA A 167 13.34 -11.32 -6.77
C ALA A 167 13.37 -10.41 -8.01
N LEU A 168 13.79 -10.94 -9.17
CA LEU A 168 13.73 -10.23 -10.44
C LEU A 168 12.28 -9.91 -10.84
N GLY A 169 11.36 -10.86 -10.66
CA GLY A 169 9.93 -10.65 -10.89
C GLY A 169 9.36 -9.54 -10.02
N ASP A 170 9.63 -9.59 -8.72
CA ASP A 170 9.20 -8.59 -7.73
C ASP A 170 9.74 -7.18 -8.07
N PHE A 171 11.01 -7.10 -8.45
CA PHE A 171 11.62 -5.85 -8.95
C PHE A 171 11.00 -5.36 -10.25
N SER A 172 10.66 -6.27 -11.16
CA SER A 172 9.98 -5.93 -12.41
C SER A 172 8.59 -5.34 -12.16
N LEU A 173 7.83 -5.87 -11.19
CA LEU A 173 6.54 -5.31 -10.79
C LEU A 173 6.68 -3.86 -10.30
N PHE A 174 7.67 -3.60 -9.43
CA PHE A 174 7.96 -2.25 -8.98
C PHE A 174 8.30 -1.31 -10.14
N CYS A 175 9.20 -1.71 -11.05
CA CYS A 175 9.61 -0.91 -12.19
C CYS A 175 8.44 -0.61 -13.14
N LEU A 176 7.64 -1.62 -13.48
CA LEU A 176 6.47 -1.46 -14.33
C LEU A 176 5.47 -0.48 -13.71
N GLY A 177 5.21 -0.61 -12.41
CA GLY A 177 4.34 0.29 -11.66
C GLY A 177 4.84 1.73 -11.66
N LEU A 178 6.15 1.93 -11.46
CA LEU A 178 6.78 3.24 -11.48
C LEU A 178 6.71 3.89 -12.86
N VAL A 179 7.05 3.15 -13.93
CA VAL A 179 6.94 3.63 -15.32
C VAL A 179 5.50 4.05 -15.62
N TRP A 180 4.52 3.26 -15.20
CA TRP A 180 3.12 3.56 -15.44
C TRP A 180 2.63 4.80 -14.69
N LEU A 181 3.06 4.96 -13.43
CA LEU A 181 2.80 6.16 -12.63
C LEU A 181 3.42 7.41 -13.26
N LEU A 182 4.67 7.34 -13.71
CA LEU A 182 5.36 8.46 -14.38
C LEU A 182 4.68 8.81 -15.71
N TYR A 183 4.25 7.80 -16.48
CA TYR A 183 3.47 8.01 -17.69
C TYR A 183 2.13 8.70 -17.38
N LEU A 184 1.45 8.31 -16.31
CA LEU A 184 0.22 8.97 -15.86
C LEU A 184 0.48 10.42 -15.46
N LEU A 185 1.55 10.69 -14.72
CA LEU A 185 1.95 12.04 -14.31
C LEU A 185 2.21 12.93 -15.53
N ALA A 186 2.95 12.41 -16.53
CA ALA A 186 3.24 13.14 -17.76
C ALA A 186 1.99 13.42 -18.60
N LYS A 187 1.06 12.46 -18.69
CA LYS A 187 -0.14 12.58 -19.54
C LYS A 187 -1.29 13.32 -18.88
N ARG A 188 -1.46 13.18 -17.56
CA ARG A 188 -2.59 13.74 -16.79
C ARG A 188 -2.14 14.30 -15.43
N PRO A 189 -1.29 15.35 -15.41
CA PRO A 189 -0.79 15.93 -14.17
C PRO A 189 -1.91 16.52 -13.28
N HIS A 190 -3.05 16.89 -13.90
CA HIS A 190 -4.23 17.40 -13.20
C HIS A 190 -4.93 16.35 -12.31
N CYS A 191 -4.62 15.06 -12.47
CA CYS A 191 -5.14 14.01 -11.59
C CYS A 191 -4.48 14.02 -10.20
N PHE A 192 -3.30 14.63 -10.07
CA PHE A 192 -2.54 14.69 -8.83
C PHE A 192 -2.95 15.94 -8.04
N GLY A 193 -3.46 15.73 -6.82
CA GLY A 193 -3.66 16.78 -5.84
C GLY A 193 -2.43 16.96 -4.94
N LEU A 194 -2.56 17.84 -3.94
CA LEU A 194 -1.49 18.15 -3.00
C LEU A 194 -0.94 16.88 -2.31
N TYR A 195 -1.82 16.03 -1.80
CA TYR A 195 -1.42 14.81 -1.09
C TYR A 195 -0.75 13.80 -2.02
N GLU A 196 -1.25 13.66 -3.25
CA GLU A 196 -0.65 12.78 -4.26
C GLU A 196 0.76 13.25 -4.63
N TYR A 197 0.99 14.56 -4.78
CA TYR A 197 2.32 15.12 -5.02
C TYR A 197 3.27 14.92 -3.83
N THR A 198 2.80 15.14 -2.60
CA THR A 198 3.61 14.90 -1.40
C THR A 198 4.00 13.42 -1.28
N ASN A 199 3.05 12.51 -1.49
CA ASN A 199 3.32 11.07 -1.43
C ASN A 199 4.21 10.60 -2.60
N LEU A 200 4.11 11.23 -3.77
CA LEU A 200 5.02 11.00 -4.89
C LEU A 200 6.45 11.45 -4.56
N TRP A 201 6.62 12.60 -3.90
CA TRP A 201 7.92 13.06 -3.39
C TRP A 201 8.50 12.07 -2.38
N VAL A 202 7.68 11.59 -1.45
CA VAL A 202 8.08 10.55 -0.48
C VAL A 202 8.52 9.27 -1.19
N LEU A 203 7.81 8.84 -2.24
CA LEU A 203 8.22 7.71 -3.07
C LEU A 203 9.58 7.96 -3.73
N GLY A 204 9.79 9.14 -4.31
CA GLY A 204 11.06 9.52 -4.93
C GLY A 204 12.24 9.51 -3.95
N VAL A 205 12.08 10.12 -2.79
CA VAL A 205 13.11 10.10 -1.73
C VAL A 205 13.31 8.68 -1.20
N GLY A 206 12.24 7.90 -1.04
CA GLY A 206 12.30 6.49 -0.66
C GLY A 206 13.16 5.65 -1.59
N ILE A 207 12.98 5.81 -2.91
CA ILE A 207 13.82 5.13 -3.91
C ILE A 207 15.30 5.46 -3.72
N LEU A 208 15.64 6.74 -3.48
CA LEU A 208 17.03 7.14 -3.22
C LEU A 208 17.57 6.49 -1.94
N VAL A 209 16.79 6.48 -0.86
CA VAL A 209 17.18 5.83 0.39
C VAL A 209 17.40 4.33 0.20
N PHE A 210 16.52 3.66 -0.53
CA PHE A 210 16.60 2.24 -0.78
C PHE A 210 17.83 1.88 -1.62
N LEU A 211 18.16 2.69 -2.64
CA LEU A 211 19.38 2.53 -3.43
C LEU A 211 20.65 2.72 -2.58
N LEU A 212 20.66 3.71 -1.69
CA LEU A 212 21.79 3.95 -0.78
C LEU A 212 21.94 2.84 0.29
N SER A 213 20.82 2.22 0.67
CA SER A 213 20.75 1.21 1.74
C SER A 213 20.65 -0.22 1.20
N ALA A 214 20.99 -0.44 -0.08
CA ALA A 214 20.76 -1.72 -0.75
C ALA A 214 21.50 -2.90 -0.09
N HIS A 215 22.73 -2.68 0.41
CA HIS A 215 23.51 -3.71 1.13
C HIS A 215 22.86 -4.10 2.47
N THR A 216 22.27 -3.15 3.19
CA THR A 216 21.52 -3.43 4.43
C THR A 216 20.18 -4.10 4.18
N LEU A 217 19.47 -3.72 3.11
CA LEU A 217 18.24 -4.39 2.69
C LEU A 217 18.49 -5.85 2.31
N PHE A 218 19.69 -6.15 1.80
CA PHE A 218 20.11 -7.52 1.45
C PHE A 218 20.35 -8.39 2.68
N GLN A 219 21.12 -7.91 3.66
CA GLN A 219 21.39 -8.67 4.90
C GLN A 219 20.14 -8.86 5.76
N ALA A 220 19.15 -7.98 5.59
CA ALA A 220 17.85 -8.10 6.18
C ALA A 220 16.88 -8.82 5.22
N GLU A 221 16.92 -10.17 5.23
CA GLU A 221 15.72 -11.02 4.96
C GLU A 221 14.48 -10.60 5.81
N ARG A 222 14.70 -9.66 6.72
CA ARG A 222 13.84 -9.04 7.72
C ARG A 222 13.29 -7.67 7.28
N CYS A 223 13.04 -7.38 6.01
CA CYS A 223 12.21 -6.20 5.63
C CYS A 223 10.74 -6.54 5.38
N SER A 224 10.39 -7.83 5.50
CA SER A 224 9.05 -8.35 5.22
C SER A 224 7.96 -7.66 6.03
N GLN A 225 8.20 -7.36 7.32
CA GLN A 225 7.21 -6.76 8.20
C GLN A 225 7.02 -5.27 7.92
N ALA A 226 8.11 -4.53 7.66
CA ALA A 226 8.02 -3.15 7.21
C ALA A 226 7.24 -3.06 5.88
N ARG A 227 7.56 -3.91 4.91
CA ARG A 227 6.85 -4.00 3.62
C ARG A 227 5.36 -4.31 3.83
N LEU A 228 5.08 -5.29 4.67
CA LEU A 228 3.72 -5.68 5.04
C LEU A 228 2.94 -4.54 5.71
N ALA A 229 3.58 -3.76 6.59
CA ALA A 229 2.94 -2.61 7.23
C ALA A 229 2.49 -1.57 6.21
N PHE A 230 3.29 -1.31 5.16
CA PHE A 230 2.89 -0.43 4.07
C PHE A 230 1.78 -1.03 3.20
N TYR A 231 1.78 -2.34 2.94
CA TYR A 231 0.66 -3.01 2.27
C TYR A 231 -0.64 -2.89 3.07
N VAL A 232 -0.60 -3.16 4.37
CA VAL A 232 -1.78 -3.05 5.25
C VAL A 232 -2.25 -1.61 5.36
N LEU A 233 -1.34 -0.63 5.38
CA LEU A 233 -1.71 0.78 5.30
C LEU A 233 -2.42 1.11 3.97
N GLY A 234 -1.94 0.57 2.85
CA GLY A 234 -2.59 0.66 1.54
C GLY A 234 -4.00 0.06 1.55
N VAL A 235 -4.16 -1.14 2.11
CA VAL A 235 -5.47 -1.78 2.28
C VAL A 235 -6.38 -0.93 3.16
N LEU A 236 -5.90 -0.43 4.30
CA LEU A 236 -6.67 0.43 5.19
C LEU A 236 -7.13 1.68 4.46
N SER A 237 -6.27 2.28 3.64
CA SER A 237 -6.62 3.43 2.80
C SER A 237 -7.74 3.11 1.83
N TRP A 238 -7.65 1.99 1.12
CA TRP A 238 -8.69 1.54 0.21
C TRP A 238 -10.02 1.23 0.91
N LEU A 239 -9.98 0.56 2.07
CA LEU A 239 -11.17 0.29 2.86
C LEU A 239 -11.87 1.59 3.29
N MET A 240 -11.10 2.58 3.73
CA MET A 240 -11.63 3.90 4.09
C MET A 240 -12.27 4.59 2.87
N GLU A 241 -11.65 4.50 1.70
CA GLU A 241 -12.25 5.02 0.47
C GLU A 241 -13.60 4.36 0.14
N LEU A 242 -13.74 3.04 0.33
CA LEU A 242 -15.00 2.34 0.11
C LEU A 242 -16.07 2.73 1.12
N MET A 243 -15.70 2.87 2.40
CA MET A 243 -16.63 3.19 3.48
C MET A 243 -17.14 4.63 3.42
N PHE A 244 -16.28 5.58 3.03
CA PHE A 244 -16.59 7.00 2.97
C PHE A 244 -16.97 7.48 1.56
N ARG A 245 -17.12 6.58 0.59
CA ARG A 245 -17.52 6.96 -0.78
C ARG A 245 -18.96 7.52 -0.76
N PRO A 246 -19.21 8.69 -1.39
CA PRO A 246 -20.55 9.28 -1.42
C PRO A 246 -21.55 8.43 -2.23
N LYS A 247 -22.84 8.54 -1.87
CA LYS A 247 -23.97 7.75 -2.39
C LYS A 247 -24.21 7.78 -3.91
N ASN A 248 -23.55 8.67 -4.67
CA ASN A 248 -23.82 8.94 -6.07
C ASN A 248 -22.58 8.79 -6.99
N ALA A 249 -21.60 7.98 -6.60
CA ALA A 249 -20.42 7.69 -7.43
C ALA A 249 -20.66 6.51 -8.37
#